data_AF-A0A9D6G557-F1
#
_entry.id   AF-A0A9D6G557-F1
#
_cell.length_a   1.000
_cell.length_b   1.000
_cell.length_c   1.000
_cell.angle_alpha   90.00
_cell.angle_beta   90.00
_cell.angle_gamma   90.00
#
_symmetry.space_group_name_H-M   'P 1'
#
loop_
_entity.id
_entity.type
_entity.pdbx_description
1 polymer ?
#
loop_
_entity_poly.entity_id
_entity_poly.type
_entity_poly.pdbx_seq_one_letter_code
_entity_poly.pdbx_strand_id
1 'polypeptide(L)' 'DEVIVEMGQMAIRECDPLSGGHAPASYRRKMVAVFVRRALERLAREMNRLPREGNTR' A
#
# COMPACT_ATOMS: atom_id res chain seq x y z
N ASP A 1 -6.05 4.25 -9.73
CA ASP A 1 -6.01 2.78 -9.82
C ASP A 1 -6.87 2.24 -8.69
N GLU A 2 -8.09 1.83 -9.01
CA GLU A 2 -9.10 1.41 -8.02
C GLU A 2 -8.60 0.21 -7.20
N VAL A 3 -7.80 -0.66 -7.80
CA VAL A 3 -7.18 -1.82 -7.14
C VAL A 3 -6.26 -1.39 -6.00
N ILE A 4 -5.45 -0.35 -6.18
CA ILE A 4 -4.53 0.13 -5.13
C ILE A 4 -5.32 0.68 -3.93
N VAL A 5 -6.45 1.34 -4.19
CA VAL A 5 -7.32 1.88 -3.13
C VAL A 5 -7.99 0.74 -2.35
N GLU A 6 -8.49 -0.26 -3.07
CA GLU A 6 -9.10 -1.45 -2.48
C GLU A 6 -8.11 -2.21 -1.58
N MET A 7 -6.88 -2.44 -2.05
CA MET A 7 -5.83 -3.12 -1.26
C MET A 7 -5.51 -2.36 0.04
N GLY A 8 -5.51 -1.03 -0.01
CA GLY A 8 -5.36 -0.21 1.21
C GLY A 8 -6.49 -0.42 2.21
N GLN A 9 -7.74 -0.56 1.73
CA GLN A 9 -8.88 -0.85 2.60
C GLN A 9 -8.85 -2.28 3.16
N MET A 10 -8.40 -3.26 2.37
CA MET A 10 -8.23 -4.64 2.86
C MET A 10 -7.18 -4.69 3.97
N ALA A 11 -6.04 -4.02 3.77
CA ALA A 11 -4.98 -3.98 4.78
C ALA A 11 -5.43 -3.33 6.11
N ILE A 12 -6.37 -2.38 6.08
CA ILE A 12 -6.98 -1.81 7.29
C ILE A 12 -7.78 -2.87 8.05
N ARG A 13 -8.53 -3.73 7.35
CA ARG A 13 -9.43 -4.72 7.97
C ARG A 13 -8.67 -5.86 8.62
N GLU A 14 -7.55 -6.26 8.02
CA GLU A 14 -6.68 -7.34 8.50
C GLU A 14 -5.71 -6.89 9.61
N CYS A 15 -5.67 -5.59 9.92
CA CYS A 15 -4.69 -5.04 10.85
C CYS A 15 -5.36 -4.47 12.11
N ASP A 16 -5.02 -5.04 13.27
CA ASP A 16 -5.49 -4.59 14.57
C ASP A 16 -4.35 -4.05 15.45
N PRO A 17 -3.90 -2.81 15.21
CA PRO A 17 -2.78 -2.25 15.96
C PRO A 17 -3.20 -1.85 17.37
N LEU A 18 -2.36 -2.17 18.35
CA LEU A 18 -2.51 -1.66 19.71
C LEU A 18 -2.31 -0.14 19.76
N SER A 19 -3.09 0.52 20.61
CA SER A 19 -2.82 1.90 21.03
C SER A 19 -1.50 1.98 21.79
N GLY A 20 -0.78 3.10 21.70
CA GLY A 20 0.42 3.32 22.52
C GLY A 20 0.71 4.80 22.71
N GLY A 21 1.70 5.14 23.53
CA GLY A 21 1.98 6.52 23.95
C GLY A 21 2.18 7.55 22.83
N HIS A 22 2.55 7.10 21.62
CA HIS A 22 2.74 7.98 20.46
C HIS A 22 1.49 8.19 19.60
N ALA A 23 0.52 7.26 19.62
CA ALA A 23 -0.68 7.37 18.78
C ALA A 23 -1.75 6.32 19.16
N PRO A 24 -3.04 6.67 19.04
CA PRO A 24 -4.14 5.73 19.22
C PRO A 24 -4.18 4.67 18.11
N ALA A 25 -4.76 3.50 18.41
CA ALA A 25 -4.99 2.41 17.45
C ALA A 25 -5.67 2.89 16.15
N SER A 26 -6.66 3.77 16.26
CA SER A 26 -7.39 4.31 15.11
C SER A 26 -6.51 5.08 14.13
N TYR A 27 -5.55 5.85 14.63
CA TYR A 27 -4.56 6.55 13.80
C TYR A 27 -3.60 5.56 13.14
N ARG A 28 -3.08 4.60 13.92
CA ARG A 28 -2.17 3.57 13.41
C ARG A 28 -2.84 2.76 12.29
N ARG A 29 -4.11 2.40 12.45
CA ARG A 29 -4.88 1.68 11.43
C ARG A 29 -5.05 2.50 10.15
N LYS A 30 -5.33 3.81 10.24
CA LYS A 30 -5.35 4.70 9.07
C LYS A 30 -4.00 4.75 8.35
N MET A 31 -2.90 4.76 9.10
CA MET A 31 -1.55 4.80 8.53
C MET A 31 -1.19 3.53 7.75
N VAL A 32 -1.75 2.37 8.12
CA VAL A 32 -1.57 1.12 7.35
C VAL A 32 -1.99 1.30 5.89
N ALA A 33 -3.20 1.80 5.62
CA ALA A 33 -3.64 2.05 4.24
C ALA A 33 -2.75 3.05 3.51
N VAL A 34 -2.30 4.11 4.20
CA VAL A 34 -1.40 5.11 3.60
C VAL A 34 -0.09 4.46 3.16
N PHE A 35 0.51 3.63 4.01
CA PHE A 35 1.78 2.97 3.69
C PHE A 35 1.62 1.93 2.59
N VAL A 36 0.58 1.10 2.65
CA VAL A 36 0.28 0.11 1.61
C VAL A 36 0.08 0.80 0.26
N ARG A 37 -0.73 1.87 0.21
CA ARG A 37 -0.94 2.65 -1.01
C ARG A 37 0.36 3.20 -1.56
N ARG A 38 1.19 3.84 -0.72
CA ARG A 38 2.48 4.41 -1.13
C ARG A 38 3.44 3.34 -1.67
N ALA A 39 3.46 2.17 -1.06
CA ALA A 39 4.29 1.05 -1.51
C ALA A 39 3.84 0.53 -2.88
N LEU A 40 2.53 0.33 -3.08
CA LEU A 40 1.97 -0.12 -4.36
C LEU A 40 2.16 0.91 -5.48
N GLU A 41 1.93 2.20 -5.20
CA GLU A 41 2.19 3.27 -6.15
C GLU A 41 3.67 3.33 -6.54
N ARG A 42 4.58 3.09 -5.58
CA ARG A 42 6.02 3.02 -5.86
C ARG A 42 6.35 1.83 -6.76
N LEU A 43 5.83 0.65 -6.43
CA LEU A 43 6.03 -0.56 -7.21
C LEU A 43 5.50 -0.40 -8.64
N ALA A 44 4.29 0.16 -8.82
CA ALA A 44 3.72 0.41 -10.14
C ALA A 44 4.58 1.35 -10.98
N ARG A 45 5.17 2.39 -10.37
CA ARG A 45 6.13 3.28 -11.05
C ARG A 45 7.43 2.58 -11.43
N GLU A 46 7.94 1.70 -10.57
CA GLU A 46 9.15 0.91 -10.84
C GLU A 46 8.91 -0.09 -11.99
N MET A 47 7.78 -0.80 -11.97
CA MET A 47 7.39 -1.74 -13.04
C MET A 47 7.21 -1.04 -14.39
N ASN A 48 6.65 0.17 -14.42
CA ASN A 48 6.51 0.95 -15.66
C ASN A 48 7.85 1.48 -16.20
N ARG A 49 8.91 1.52 -15.40
CA ARG A 49 10.26 1.92 -15.82
C ARG A 49 11.10 0.76 -16.33
N LEU A 50 10.74 -0.48 -16.00
CA LEU A 50 11.47 -1.65 -16.46
C LEU A 50 11.06 -1.98 -17.91
N PRO A 51 12.01 -2.29 -18.80
CA PRO A 51 11.67 -2.87 -20.08
C PRO A 51 10.88 -4.15 -19.84
N ARG A 52 9.73 -4.30 -20.50
CA ARG A 52 9.00 -5.57 -20.47
C ARG A 52 9.88 -6.61 -21.13
N GLU A 53 10.44 -7.53 -20.34
CA GLU A 53 11.18 -8.68 -20.85
C GLU A 53 10.24 -9.42 -21.83
N GLY A 54 10.57 -9.37 -23.13
CA GLY A 54 9.78 -10.01 -24.18
C GLY A 54 9.61 -9.28 -25.51
N ASN A 55 10.21 -8.10 -25.76
CA ASN A 55 10.15 -7.48 -27.09
C ASN A 55 11.52 -7.39 -27.78
N THR A 56 12.14 -8.53 -28.04
CA THR A 56 13.10 -8.72 -29.13
C THR A 56 12.41 -9.55 -30.20
N ARG A 57 11.76 -8.87 -31.14
CA ARG A 57 11.49 -9.41 -32.48
C ARG A 57 12.72 -9.22 -33.34
#